data_AF-A0A7W7FM05-F1
#
_entry.id   AF-A0A7W7FM05-F1
#
_cell.length_a   1.000
_cell.length_b   1.000
_cell.length_c   1.000
_cell.angle_alpha   90.00
_cell.angle_beta   90.00
_cell.angle_gamma   90.00
#
_symmetry.space_group_name_H-M   'P 1'
#
loop_
_entity.id
_entity.type
_entity.pdbx_description
1 polymer ?
#
loop_
_entity_poly.entity_id
_entity_poly.type
_entity_poly.pdbx_seq_one_letter_code
_entity_poly.pdbx_strand_id
1 'polypeptide(L)' 'MPRPRLHLGQIEVTAAVVRRLLAQAPEFADGTLREVASTGTVNALYRVGERALARLPIMSAHSVWSASHSA' A
#
# COMPACT_ATOMS: atom_id res chain seq x y z
N MET A 1 -4.09 11.11 -7.86
CA MET A 1 -4.63 10.33 -8.99
C MET A 1 -4.55 8.85 -8.61
N PRO A 2 -5.49 8.01 -9.03
CA PRO A 2 -5.44 6.58 -8.73
C PRO A 2 -4.24 5.93 -9.44
N ARG A 3 -3.58 5.02 -8.73
CA ARG A 3 -2.39 4.30 -9.21
C ARG A 3 -2.77 3.35 -10.36
N PRO A 4 -1.91 3.15 -11.38
CA PRO A 4 -2.16 2.17 -12.44
C PRO A 4 -2.38 0.76 -11.87
N ARG A 5 -3.35 0.02 -12.43
CA ARG A 5 -3.59 -1.38 -12.08
C ARG A 5 -2.59 -2.27 -12.81
N LEU A 6 -1.86 -3.08 -12.05
CA LEU A 6 -0.86 -4.02 -12.55
C LEU A 6 -1.32 -5.47 -12.44
N HIS A 7 -2.24 -5.75 -11.51
CA HIS A 7 -2.69 -7.11 -11.19
C HIS A 7 -4.22 -7.22 -11.31
N LEU A 8 -4.69 -8.41 -11.71
CA LEU A 8 -6.11 -8.75 -11.61
C LEU A 8 -6.49 -8.89 -10.13
N GLY A 9 -7.57 -8.25 -9.71
CA GLY A 9 -7.99 -8.26 -8.31
C GLY A 9 -7.18 -7.33 -7.39
N GLN A 10 -6.42 -6.38 -7.97
CA GLN A 10 -5.70 -5.38 -7.20
C GLN A 10 -6.67 -4.56 -6.33
N ILE A 11 -6.39 -4.56 -5.02
CA ILE A 11 -7.09 -3.76 -4.02
C ILE A 11 -6.64 -2.31 -4.14
N GLU A 12 -7.61 -1.39 -4.20
CA GLU A 12 -7.32 0.04 -4.23
C GLU A 12 -6.93 0.54 -2.83
N VAL A 13 -5.69 1.01 -2.70
CA VAL A 13 -5.16 1.59 -1.47
C VAL A 13 -4.91 3.07 -1.70
N THR A 14 -5.86 3.92 -1.29
CA THR A 14 -5.79 5.37 -1.44
C THR A 14 -5.13 6.03 -0.24
N ALA A 15 -4.65 7.27 -0.41
CA ALA A 15 -4.11 8.07 0.70
C ALA A 15 -5.12 8.25 1.85
N ALA A 16 -6.42 8.31 1.56
CA ALA A 16 -7.46 8.41 2.58
C ALA A 16 -7.56 7.13 3.44
N VAL A 17 -7.48 5.95 2.81
CA VAL A 17 -7.41 4.66 3.53
C VAL A 17 -6.17 4.64 4.42
N VAL A 18 -5.01 5.03 3.89
CA VAL A 18 -3.76 5.04 4.66
C VAL A 18 -3.85 5.99 5.85
N ARG A 19 -4.39 7.20 5.69
CA ARG A 19 -4.60 8.14 6.82
C ARG A 19 -5.47 7.53 7.92
N ARG A 20 -6.53 6.80 7.57
CA ARG A 20 -7.40 6.14 8.56
C ARG A 20 -6.70 4.98 9.28
N LEU A 21 -5.79 4.29 8.62
CA LEU A 21 -4.95 3.28 9.25
C LEU A 21 -3.93 3.93 10.20
N LEU A 22 -3.26 5.00 9.77
CA LEU A 22 -2.28 5.73 10.58
C LEU A 22 -2.90 6.38 11.81
N ALA A 23 -4.15 6.82 11.75
CA ALA A 23 -4.86 7.34 12.92
C ALA A 23 -5.01 6.31 14.07
N GLN A 24 -4.82 5.01 13.79
CA GLN A 24 -4.83 3.95 14.80
C GLN A 24 -3.43 3.65 15.38
N ALA A 25 -2.38 4.27 14.84
CA ALA A 25 -1.00 4.15 15.28
C ALA A 25 -0.48 5.55 15.73
N PRO A 26 -0.57 5.88 17.03
CA PRO A 26 -0.35 7.22 17.55
C PRO A 26 0.97 7.87 17.12
N GLU A 27 2.03 7.07 16.96
CA GLU A 27 3.36 7.54 16.54
C GLU A 27 3.42 8.05 15.09
N PHE A 28 2.39 7.81 14.28
CA PHE A 28 2.33 8.19 12.87
C PHE A 28 1.13 9.08 12.50
N ALA A 29 0.24 9.37 13.47
CA ALA A 29 -1.05 10.02 13.21
C ALA A 29 -0.92 11.41 12.55
N ASP A 30 0.13 12.16 12.88
CA ASP A 30 0.35 13.54 12.41
C ASP A 30 1.37 13.66 11.26
N GLY A 31 1.86 12.53 10.74
CA GLY A 31 2.86 12.53 9.66
C GLY A 31 2.30 13.06 8.33
N THR A 32 3.12 13.81 7.59
CA THR A 32 2.83 14.11 6.17
C THR A 32 2.74 12.80 5.39
N LEU A 33 1.78 12.71 4.46
CA LEU A 33 1.56 11.48 3.69
C LEU A 33 1.77 11.74 2.21
N ARG A 34 2.74 11.05 1.61
CA ARG A 34 3.04 11.15 0.17
C ARG A 34 3.12 9.77 -0.46
N GLU A 35 2.38 9.57 -1.54
CA GLU A 35 2.49 8.34 -2.34
C GLU A 35 3.87 8.23 -2.99
N VAL A 36 4.43 7.01 -2.99
CA VAL A 36 5.65 6.68 -3.70
C VAL A 36 5.30 5.81 -4.90
N ALA A 37 5.52 6.37 -6.10
CA ALA A 37 5.38 5.64 -7.34
C ALA A 37 6.36 4.46 -7.35
N SER A 38 5.84 3.26 -7.58
CA SER A 38 6.64 2.05 -7.68
C SER A 38 6.03 1.13 -8.73
N THR A 39 6.86 0.55 -9.59
CA THR A 39 6.44 -0.36 -10.65
C THR A 39 6.69 -1.80 -10.22
N GLY A 40 5.85 -2.73 -10.68
CA GLY A 40 6.08 -4.18 -10.49
C GLY A 40 6.01 -4.70 -9.05
N THR A 41 5.28 -4.02 -8.16
CA THR A 41 5.13 -4.42 -6.76
C THR A 41 3.71 -4.87 -6.44
N VAL A 42 3.55 -5.74 -5.45
CA VAL A 42 2.27 -6.10 -4.82
C VAL A 42 1.99 -5.25 -3.56
N ASN A 43 2.71 -4.14 -3.39
CA ASN A 43 2.50 -3.19 -2.30
C ASN A 43 2.30 -1.76 -2.81
N ALA A 44 1.37 -1.04 -2.18
CA ALA A 44 1.31 0.40 -2.23
C ALA A 44 2.31 0.95 -1.21
N LEU A 45 3.02 2.01 -1.60
CA LEU A 45 4.08 2.61 -0.80
C LEU A 45 3.71 4.06 -0.52
N TYR A 46 3.77 4.44 0.76
CA TYR A 46 3.53 5.81 1.20
C TYR A 46 4.61 6.24 2.16
N ARG A 47 5.23 7.40 1.90
CA ARG A 47 6.12 8.05 2.85
C ARG A 47 5.26 8.72 3.93
N VAL A 48 5.62 8.48 5.19
CA VAL A 48 4.95 9.00 6.39
C VAL A 48 5.95 9.83 7.17
N GLY A 49 5.75 11.15 7.17
CA GLY A 49 6.76 12.09 7.64
C GLY A 49 8.09 11.91 6.89
N GLU A 50 9.19 12.17 7.58
CA GLU A 50 10.52 12.06 6.96
C GLU A 50 11.21 10.70 7.16
N ARG A 51 10.72 9.89 8.12
CA ARG A 51 11.47 8.73 8.63
C ARG A 51 10.82 7.38 8.40
N ALA A 52 9.56 7.34 7.96
CA ALA A 52 8.82 6.10 7.82
C ALA A 52 8.27 5.88 6.40
N LEU A 53 8.14 4.61 6.03
CA LEU A 53 7.52 4.16 4.79
C LEU A 53 6.47 3.10 5.11
N ALA A 54 5.20 3.43 4.90
CA ALA A 54 4.11 2.48 4.99
C ALA A 54 4.09 1.60 3.73
N ARG A 55 4.03 0.27 3.95
CA ARG A 55 3.90 -0.75 2.92
C ARG A 55 2.58 -1.47 3.12
N LEU A 56 1.66 -1.31 2.17
CA LEU A 56 0.33 -1.90 2.26
C LEU A 56 0.13 -2.89 1.12
N PRO A 57 -0.25 -4.14 1.39
CA PRO A 57 -0.56 -5.11 0.36
C PRO A 57 -1.68 -4.59 -0.55
N ILE A 58 -1.50 -4.71 -1.87
CA ILE A 58 -2.56 -4.44 -2.86
C ILE A 58 -3.14 -5.73 -3.43
N MET A 59 -2.70 -6.87 -2.92
CA MET A 59 -3.18 -8.21 -3.27
C MET A 59 -3.52 -8.95 -2.00
N SER A 60 -4.56 -9.77 -2.04
CA SER A 60 -4.86 -10.68 -0.93
C SER A 60 -3.75 -11.71 -0.79
N ALA A 61 -3.49 -12.17 0.44
CA ALA A 61 -2.50 -13.22 0.69
C ALA A 61 -2.81 -14.51 -0.10
N HIS A 62 -4.09 -14.84 -0.25
CA HIS A 62 -4.55 -15.98 -1.04
C HIS A 62 -4.14 -15.83 -2.51
N SER A 63 -4.35 -14.65 -3.10
CA SER A 63 -4.00 -14.39 -4.49
C SER A 63 -2.48 -14.43 -4.73
N VAL A 64 -1.69 -13.95 -3.78
CA VAL A 64 -0.22 -14.01 -3.86
C VAL A 64 0.27 -15.46 -3.75
N TRP A 65 -0.28 -16.24 -2.81
CA TRP A 65 0.08 -17.65 -2.65
C TRP A 65 -0.22 -18.47 -3.90
N SER A 66 -1.41 -18.29 -4.49
CA SER A 66 -1.79 -18.97 -5.74
C SER A 66 -0.83 -18.65 -6.88
N ALA A 67 -0.41 -17.39 -7.02
CA ALA A 67 0.54 -16.98 -8.07
C ALA A 67 1.93 -17.61 -7.87
N SER A 68 2.39 -17.78 -6.62
CA SER A 68 3.71 -18.35 -6.32
C SER A 68 3.79 -19.88 -6.41
N HIS A 69 2.66 -20.60 -6.37
CA HIS A 69 2.61 -22.08 -6.32
C HIS A 69 1.98 -22.72 -7.57
N SER A 70 1.75 -21.94 -8.63
CA SER A 70 1.21 -22.43 -9.91
C SER A 70 2.31 -22.66 -10.97
N ALA A 71 3.54 -22.93 -10.54
CA ALA A 71 4.68 -23.20 -11.43
C ALA A 71 5.10 -24.68 -11.37
#